data_AF-A0A2S6G0I3-F1
#
_entry.id   AF-A0A2S6G0I3-F1
#
_cell.length_a   1.000
_cell.length_b   1.000
_cell.length_c   1.000
_cell.angle_alpha   90.00
_cell.angle_beta   90.00
_cell.angle_gamma   90.00
#
_symmetry.space_group_name_H-M   'P 1'
#
loop_
_entity.id
_entity.type
_entity.pdbx_description
1 polymer ?
#
loop_
_entity_poly.entity_id
_entity_poly.type
_entity_poly.pdbx_seq_one_letter_code
_entity_poly.pdbx_strand_id
1 'polypeptide(L)'
;MPPIGGLNIILDSDNNAVCITQTIKVYTCPFGEVSESHAFKEGEGDCSISYWRMVHKDFFSKEFKTYNLDFSENMMIVCEEFEVVWKE
;
A
#
# COMPACT_ATOMS: atom_id res chain seq x y z
N MET A 1 5.96 -7.00 -10.48
CA MET A 1 5.87 -5.54 -10.27
C MET A 1 4.59 -5.06 -10.93
N PRO A 2 3.80 -4.22 -10.25
CA PRO A 2 2.61 -3.59 -10.84
C PRO A 2 3.02 -2.67 -12.00
N PRO A 3 2.28 -2.65 -13.12
CA PRO A 3 2.62 -1.80 -14.26
C PRO A 3 2.08 -0.37 -14.09
N ILE A 4 2.91 0.62 -14.41
CA ILE A 4 2.44 2.00 -14.59
C ILE A 4 1.44 2.02 -15.76
N GLY A 5 0.29 2.66 -15.55
CA GLY A 5 -0.86 2.66 -16.45
C GLY A 5 -1.82 1.47 -16.25
N GLY A 6 -1.49 0.52 -15.37
CA GLY A 6 -2.35 -0.61 -15.02
C GLY A 6 -3.67 -0.16 -14.39
N LEU A 7 -4.76 -0.83 -14.77
CA LEU A 7 -6.10 -0.56 -14.26
C LEU A 7 -6.49 -1.60 -13.21
N ASN A 8 -7.00 -1.15 -12.06
CA ASN A 8 -7.51 -2.01 -11.00
C ASN A 8 -8.99 -1.71 -10.74
N ILE A 9 -9.82 -2.76 -10.68
CA ILE A 9 -11.20 -2.65 -10.17
C ILE A 9 -11.13 -2.81 -8.67
N ILE A 10 -11.53 -1.78 -7.92
CA ILE A 10 -11.56 -1.81 -6.47
C ILE A 10 -12.90 -2.38 -6.01
N LEU A 11 -12.84 -3.34 -5.10
CA LEU A 11 -14.02 -3.97 -4.50
C LEU A 11 -14.20 -3.51 -3.06
N ASP A 12 -15.44 -3.39 -2.61
CA ASP A 12 -15.78 -3.26 -1.19
C ASP A 12 -15.69 -4.62 -0.46
N SER A 13 -16.00 -4.64 0.84
CA SER A 13 -15.99 -5.85 1.66
C SER A 13 -17.04 -6.90 1.26
N ASP A 14 -18.07 -6.51 0.52
CA ASP A 14 -19.14 -7.38 0.02
C ASP A 14 -18.87 -7.85 -1.43
N ASN A 15 -17.69 -7.51 -1.99
CA ASN A 15 -17.23 -7.78 -3.36
C ASN A 15 -17.96 -7.00 -4.47
N ASN A 16 -18.57 -5.85 -4.16
CA ASN A 16 -19.11 -4.96 -5.19
C ASN A 16 -18.03 -4.03 -5.72
N ALA A 17 -18.02 -3.79 -7.04
CA ALA A 17 -17.10 -2.84 -7.65
C ALA A 17 -17.47 -1.40 -7.29
N VAL A 18 -16.53 -0.63 -6.75
CA VAL A 18 -16.77 0.75 -6.28
C VAL A 18 -16.05 1.83 -7.09
N CYS A 19 -14.90 1.50 -7.69
CA CYS A 19 -14.18 2.40 -8.59
C CYS A 19 -13.16 1.65 -9.44
N ILE A 20 -12.62 2.34 -10.46
CA ILE A 20 -11.43 1.91 -11.20
C ILE A 20 -10.30 2.89 -10.91
N THR A 21 -9.14 2.37 -10.54
CA THR A 21 -7.91 3.15 -10.36
C THR A 21 -6.90 2.86 -11.46
N GLN A 22 -6.09 3.86 -11.80
CA GLN A 22 -4.93 3.72 -12.67
C GLN A 22 -3.65 3.98 -11.88
N THR A 23 -2.71 3.03 -11.89
CA THR A 23 -1.39 3.20 -11.26
C THR A 23 -0.57 4.24 -12.02
N ILE A 24 -0.22 5.35 -11.40
CA ILE A 24 0.54 6.46 -12.01
C ILE A 24 2.03 6.43 -11.66
N LYS A 25 2.39 5.75 -10.57
CA LYS A 25 3.79 5.65 -10.10
C LYS A 25 3.99 4.36 -9.34
N VAL A 26 5.13 3.72 -9.58
CA VAL A 26 5.58 2.54 -8.85
C VAL A 26 7.04 2.75 -8.48
N TYR A 27 7.37 2.48 -7.22
CA TYR A 27 8.76 2.49 -6.78
C TYR A 27 8.97 1.48 -5.66
N THR A 28 10.24 1.21 -5.36
CA THR A 28 10.62 0.36 -4.24
C THR A 28 11.53 1.12 -3.30
N CYS A 29 11.35 0.92 -2.00
CA CYS A 29 12.26 1.41 -0.96
C CYS A 29 12.24 0.44 0.23
N PRO A 30 13.22 0.50 1.14
CA PRO A 30 13.11 -0.15 2.44
C PRO A 30 11.88 0.35 3.20
N PHE A 31 11.24 -0.53 3.97
CA PHE A 31 10.09 -0.16 4.82
C PHE A 31 10.40 1.04 5.74
N GLY A 32 11.58 1.04 6.36
CA GLY A 32 12.01 2.11 7.26
C GLY A 32 12.27 3.46 6.56
N GLU A 33 12.33 3.47 5.22
CA GLU A 33 12.58 4.65 4.38
C GLU A 33 11.33 5.18 3.67
N VAL A 34 10.15 4.58 3.93
CA VAL A 34 8.90 5.12 3.42
C VAL A 34 8.72 6.56 3.89
N SER A 35 8.46 7.45 2.94
CA SER A 35 8.34 8.87 3.22
C SER A 35 7.01 9.22 3.90
N GLU A 36 7.01 10.30 4.69
CA GLU A 36 5.78 10.87 5.25
C GLU A 36 4.77 11.24 4.17
N SER A 37 5.26 11.71 3.02
CA SER A 37 4.40 12.03 1.88
C SER A 37 3.67 10.80 1.33
N HIS A 38 4.26 9.61 1.38
CA HIS A 38 3.60 8.38 0.95
C HIS A 38 2.55 7.94 1.97
N ALA A 39 2.93 7.88 3.25
CA ALA A 39 2.01 7.58 4.34
C ALA A 39 0.78 8.51 4.34
N PHE A 40 1.00 9.82 4.08
CA PHE A 40 -0.09 10.79 3.94
C PHE A 40 -1.00 10.49 2.75
N LYS A 41 -0.45 10.07 1.61
CA LYS A 41 -1.23 9.73 0.40
C LYS A 41 -2.07 8.46 0.57
N GLU A 42 -1.57 7.48 1.33
CA GLU A 42 -2.37 6.29 1.67
C GLU A 42 -3.58 6.64 2.56
N GLY A 43 -3.48 7.73 3.34
CA GLY A 43 -4.63 8.34 3.99
C GLY A 43 -5.21 7.52 5.16
N GLU A 44 -4.47 6.56 5.69
CA GLU A 44 -4.90 5.72 6.80
C GLU A 44 -4.81 6.44 8.16
N GLY A 45 -5.76 6.15 9.05
CA GLY A 45 -5.74 6.64 10.43
C GLY A 45 -5.72 8.17 10.52
N ASP A 46 -4.65 8.72 11.12
CA ASP A 46 -4.41 10.16 11.25
C ASP A 46 -3.46 10.73 10.16
N CYS A 47 -3.23 9.95 9.10
CA CYS A 47 -2.31 10.24 7.99
C CYS A 47 -0.84 10.44 8.43
N SER A 48 -0.47 10.04 9.65
CA SER A 48 0.91 10.15 10.14
C SER A 48 1.76 8.94 9.72
N ILE A 49 3.06 9.18 9.50
CA ILE A 49 4.02 8.09 9.28
C ILE A 49 4.12 7.16 10.50
N SER A 50 3.88 7.67 11.70
CA SER A 50 3.91 6.87 12.93
C SER A 50 2.77 5.85 12.95
N TYR A 51 1.55 6.28 12.63
CA TYR A 51 0.40 5.37 12.49
C TYR A 51 0.64 4.37 11.36
N TRP A 52 1.06 4.86 10.19
CA TRP A 52 1.36 4.02 9.03
C TRP A 52 2.35 2.90 9.36
N ARG A 53 3.48 3.23 10.00
CA ARG A 53 4.50 2.25 10.41
C ARG A 53 3.96 1.22 11.38
N MET A 54 3.13 1.65 12.33
CA MET A 54 2.56 0.77 13.35
C MET A 54 1.66 -0.30 12.71
N VAL A 55 0.70 0.12 11.89
CA VAL A 55 -0.28 -0.80 11.29
C VAL A 55 0.34 -1.69 10.22
N HIS A 56 1.23 -1.13 9.39
CA HIS A 56 1.89 -1.92 8.35
C HIS A 56 2.91 -2.91 8.91
N LYS A 57 3.61 -2.57 10.00
CA LYS A 57 4.49 -3.53 10.69
C LYS A 57 3.72 -4.71 11.24
N ASP A 58 2.58 -4.47 11.87
CA ASP A 58 1.70 -5.54 12.38
C ASP A 58 1.18 -6.41 11.23
N PHE A 59 0.70 -5.80 10.15
CA PHE A 59 0.24 -6.49 8.95
C PHE A 59 1.35 -7.36 8.33
N PHE A 60 2.48 -6.77 7.96
CA PHE A 60 3.58 -7.51 7.33
C PHE A 60 4.16 -8.58 8.26
N SER A 61 4.24 -8.33 9.57
CA SER A 61 4.70 -9.36 10.52
C SER A 61 3.79 -10.59 10.53
N LYS A 62 2.48 -10.43 10.33
CA LYS A 62 1.53 -11.54 10.24
C LYS A 62 1.65 -12.27 8.90
N GLU A 63 1.68 -11.53 7.80
CA GLU A 63 1.82 -12.10 6.46
C GLU A 63 3.13 -12.89 6.31
N PHE A 64 4.27 -12.33 6.75
CA PHE A 64 5.58 -12.97 6.63
C PHE A 64 5.68 -14.25 7.45
N LYS A 65 5.03 -14.31 8.61
CA LYS A 65 4.98 -15.53 9.43
C LYS A 65 4.34 -16.71 8.71
N THR A 66 3.39 -16.47 7.80
CA THR A 66 2.79 -17.56 6.99
C THR A 66 3.81 -18.23 6.06
N TYR A 67 4.91 -17.53 5.76
CA TYR A 67 6.04 -18.02 4.97
C TYR A 67 7.27 -18.35 5.83
N ASN A 68 7.13 -18.37 7.16
CA ASN A 68 8.24 -18.59 8.11
C ASN A 68 9.38 -17.57 7.95
N LEU A 69 9.02 -16.32 7.66
CA LEU A 69 9.92 -15.18 7.57
C LEU A 69 9.63 -14.18 8.70
N ASP A 70 10.66 -13.43 9.10
CA ASP A 70 10.52 -12.35 10.08
C ASP A 70 10.48 -10.98 9.39
N PHE A 71 9.72 -10.06 9.99
CA PHE A 71 9.68 -8.66 9.55
C PHE A 71 11.03 -7.97 9.80
N SER A 72 11.43 -7.10 8.87
CA SER A 72 12.63 -6.27 8.97
C SER A 72 12.36 -4.89 8.41
N GLU A 73 12.82 -3.84 9.10
CA GLU A 73 12.73 -2.46 8.61
C GLU A 73 13.49 -2.24 7.29
N ASN A 74 14.46 -3.11 6.99
CA ASN A 74 15.24 -3.06 5.74
C ASN A 74 14.60 -3.85 4.59
N MET A 75 13.45 -4.49 4.81
CA MET A 75 12.77 -5.23 3.75
C MET A 75 12.31 -4.26 2.67
N MET A 76 12.46 -4.65 1.40
CA MET A 76 11.98 -3.85 0.29
C MET A 76 10.47 -3.97 0.21
N ILE A 77 9.79 -2.83 0.11
CA ILE A 77 8.37 -2.77 -0.20
C ILE A 77 8.16 -2.17 -1.58
N VAL A 78 7.03 -2.53 -2.20
CA VAL A 78 6.58 -1.95 -3.46
C VAL A 78 5.49 -0.94 -3.12
N CYS A 79 5.73 0.32 -3.44
CA CYS A 79 4.81 1.42 -3.25
C CYS A 79 4.14 1.77 -4.58
N GLU A 80 2.82 1.89 -4.56
CA GLU A 80 2.02 2.37 -5.69
C GLU A 80 1.37 3.71 -5.36
N GLU A 81 1.39 4.63 -6.32
CA GLU A 81 0.48 5.78 -6.31
C GLU A 81 -0.46 5.64 -7.50
N PHE A 82 -1.74 5.93 -7.30
CA PHE A 82 -2.78 5.76 -8.29
C PHE A 82 -3.81 6.89 -8.23
N GLU A 83 -4.56 7.04 -9.32
CA GLU A 83 -5.68 7.97 -9.41
C GLU A 83 -6.96 7.21 -9.76
N VAL A 84 -8.10 7.68 -9.25
CA VAL A 84 -9.41 7.14 -9.64
C VAL A 84 -9.74 7.67 -11.03
N VAL A 85 -9.92 6.76 -11.99
CA VAL A 85 -10.26 7.10 -13.39
C VAL A 85 -11.73 6.88 -13.71
N TRP A 86 -12.43 6.13 -12.86
CA TRP A 86 -13.88 5.95 -12.93
C TRP A 86 -14.43 5.66 -11.53
N LYS A 87 -15.61 6.19 -11.22
CA LYS A 87 -16.33 5.98 -9.96
C LYS A 87 -17.83 5.93 -10.24
N GLU A 88 -18.53 5.03 -9.57
CA GLU A 88 -19.99 4.95 -9.58
C GLU A 88 -20.66 6.13 -8.87
#